data_AF-A0A954SQE5-F1
#
_entry.id   AF-A0A954SQE5-F1
#
_cell.length_a   1.000
_cell.length_b   1.000
_cell.length_c   1.000
_cell.angle_alpha   90.00
_cell.angle_beta   90.00
_cell.angle_gamma   90.00
#
_symmetry.space_group_name_H-M   'P 1'
#
loop_
_entity.id
_entity.type
_entity.pdbx_description
1 polymer ?
#
loop_
_entity_poly.entity_id
_entity_poly.type
_entity_poly.pdbx_seq_one_letter_code
_entity_poly.pdbx_strand_id
1 'polypeptide(L)'
;PLELKVVTASGDVITNTGKPNPFSSEHKPQPEDTSDNAKSLSLLLTFGKFTFLCCGDLTWNVEAKLMTPNNPLGSIEMFMVTHHGLPVSNNPVLVKAIEPHVAVMCNGPTKGGHADTQRTLRQVKSLEALYQLHRNVELKPEDQTPVEFIANLEPTAECKGEFIKASIAPGGETYSVQIGSDGDPRQFHTR
;
A
#
# COMPACT_ATOMS: atom_id res chain seq x y z
N PRO A 1 -17.81 14.49 -0.63
CA PRO A 1 -17.07 15.09 -1.76
C PRO A 1 -15.99 14.09 -2.21
N LEU A 2 -15.75 13.97 -3.51
CA LEU A 2 -14.67 13.15 -4.08
C LEU A 2 -13.56 14.08 -4.54
N GLU A 3 -12.34 13.85 -4.08
CA GLU A 3 -11.13 14.56 -4.50
C GLU A 3 -10.07 13.55 -4.94
N LEU A 4 -9.32 13.91 -5.98
CA LEU A 4 -8.16 13.16 -6.42
C LEU A 4 -6.98 14.11 -6.56
N LYS A 5 -5.92 13.87 -5.79
CA LYS A 5 -4.70 14.67 -5.81
C LYS A 5 -3.54 13.85 -6.34
N VAL A 6 -2.82 14.39 -7.32
CA VAL A 6 -1.55 13.84 -7.78
C VAL A 6 -0.46 14.27 -6.80
N VAL A 7 0.25 13.31 -6.20
CA VAL A 7 1.29 13.57 -5.20
C VAL A 7 2.71 13.30 -5.71
N THR A 8 2.84 12.49 -6.75
CA THR A 8 4.08 12.36 -7.54
C THR A 8 3.76 12.25 -9.02
N ALA A 9 4.66 12.75 -9.87
CA ALA A 9 4.62 12.57 -11.32
C ALA A 9 6.03 12.79 -11.89
N SER A 10 6.48 11.96 -12.82
CA SER A 10 7.76 12.17 -13.54
C SER A 10 8.99 12.31 -12.63
N GLY A 11 8.97 11.70 -11.44
CA GLY A 11 10.06 11.77 -10.44
C GLY A 11 9.99 13.00 -9.53
N ASP A 12 9.04 13.91 -9.77
CA ASP A 12 8.73 15.03 -8.91
C ASP A 12 7.68 14.67 -7.87
N VAL A 13 7.73 15.40 -6.75
CA VAL A 13 6.85 15.22 -5.60
C VAL A 13 6.20 16.56 -5.29
N ILE A 14 5.00 16.55 -4.71
CA ILE A 14 4.39 17.76 -4.16
C ILE A 14 5.29 18.42 -3.12
N THR A 15 5.08 19.72 -2.87
CA THR A 15 5.80 20.44 -1.82
C THR A 15 5.69 19.70 -0.49
N ASN A 16 6.83 19.36 0.11
CA ASN A 16 6.90 18.63 1.37
C ASN A 16 6.54 19.55 2.55
N THR A 17 5.24 19.64 2.84
CA THR A 17 4.67 20.36 3.97
C THR A 17 4.03 19.36 4.95
N GLY A 18 3.38 19.86 6.01
CA GLY A 18 2.70 19.03 7.00
C GLY A 18 3.53 18.83 8.27
N LYS A 19 3.13 17.84 9.08
CA LYS A 19 3.82 17.55 10.34
C LYS A 19 5.18 16.87 10.05
N PRO A 20 6.21 17.11 10.87
CA PRO A 20 7.47 16.38 10.77
C PRO A 20 7.23 14.87 10.77
N ASN A 21 7.89 14.15 9.85
CA ASN A 21 7.81 12.70 9.79
C ASN A 21 8.80 12.10 10.79
N PRO A 22 8.34 11.48 11.89
CA PRO A 22 9.22 10.95 12.92
C PRO A 22 10.09 9.79 12.43
N PHE A 23 9.75 9.18 11.30
CA PHE A 23 10.48 8.07 10.70
C PHE A 23 11.51 8.51 9.65
N SER A 24 11.67 9.81 9.40
CA SER A 24 12.59 10.33 8.36
C SER A 24 14.00 9.75 8.41
N SER A 25 14.53 9.48 9.61
CA SER A 25 15.86 8.91 9.82
C SER A 25 15.97 7.41 9.47
N GLU A 26 14.86 6.72 9.22
CA GLU A 26 14.85 5.31 8.80
C GLU A 26 15.13 5.13 7.31
N HIS A 27 15.11 6.22 6.53
CA HIS A 27 15.51 6.17 5.13
C HIS A 27 16.99 5.79 5.01
N LYS A 28 17.24 4.67 4.36
CA LYS A 28 18.56 4.25 3.90
C LYS A 28 18.56 4.30 2.38
N PRO A 29 19.24 5.26 1.72
CA PRO A 29 19.23 5.38 0.27
C PRO A 29 19.58 4.06 -0.43
N GLN A 30 18.84 3.73 -1.47
CA GLN A 30 19.21 2.68 -2.43
C GLN A 30 19.87 3.34 -3.67
N PRO A 31 20.49 2.57 -4.58
CA PRO A 31 20.91 3.11 -5.88
C PRO A 31 19.76 3.83 -6.58
N GLU A 32 20.08 4.87 -7.37
CA GLU A 32 19.08 5.59 -8.15
C GLU A 32 18.40 4.65 -9.15
N ASP A 33 17.07 4.68 -9.17
CA ASP A 33 16.27 4.00 -10.19
C ASP A 33 15.97 4.98 -11.33
N THR A 34 16.52 4.69 -12.52
CA THR A 34 16.32 5.49 -13.73
C THR A 34 15.17 4.99 -14.60
N SER A 35 14.44 3.95 -14.17
CA SER A 35 13.32 3.38 -14.90
C SER A 35 12.06 4.26 -14.84
N ASP A 36 11.02 3.83 -15.55
CA ASP A 36 9.72 4.52 -15.52
C ASP A 36 9.01 4.36 -14.17
N ASN A 37 9.38 3.36 -13.36
CA ASN A 37 8.80 3.14 -12.04
C ASN A 37 9.07 4.32 -11.09
N ALA A 38 10.29 4.88 -11.13
CA ALA A 38 10.64 6.10 -10.39
C ALA A 38 9.82 7.33 -10.82
N LYS A 39 9.17 7.27 -11.98
CA LYS A 39 8.33 8.32 -12.57
C LYS A 39 6.83 8.10 -12.36
N SER A 40 6.46 7.09 -11.57
CA SER A 40 5.07 6.73 -11.29
C SER A 40 4.20 7.91 -10.88
N LEU A 41 2.96 7.92 -11.38
CA LEU A 41 1.91 8.82 -10.95
C LEU A 41 1.31 8.30 -9.65
N SER A 42 1.48 9.03 -8.55
CA SER A 42 0.86 8.68 -7.27
C SER A 42 -0.40 9.50 -7.03
N LEU A 43 -1.46 8.80 -6.62
CA LEU A 43 -2.80 9.33 -6.42
C LEU A 43 -3.22 9.20 -4.96
N LEU A 44 -3.57 10.33 -4.35
CA LEU A 44 -4.29 10.40 -3.09
C LEU A 44 -5.77 10.71 -3.38
N LEU A 45 -6.62 9.70 -3.21
CA LEU A 45 -8.06 9.82 -3.33
C LEU A 45 -8.66 10.09 -1.96
N THR A 46 -9.58 11.07 -1.88
CA THR A 46 -10.38 11.34 -0.68
C THR A 46 -11.85 11.26 -1.04
N PHE A 47 -12.62 10.45 -0.33
CA PHE A 47 -14.07 10.34 -0.47
C PHE A 47 -14.76 10.49 0.88
N GLY A 48 -15.26 11.70 1.16
CA GLY A 48 -15.76 12.03 2.49
C GLY A 48 -14.62 11.92 3.51
N LYS A 49 -14.74 11.04 4.51
CA LYS A 49 -13.65 10.77 5.46
C LYS A 49 -12.60 9.78 4.95
N PHE A 50 -12.96 8.91 4.01
CA PHE A 50 -12.08 7.84 3.56
C PHE A 50 -10.94 8.36 2.68
N THR A 51 -9.71 7.92 2.94
CA THR A 51 -8.53 8.22 2.12
C THR A 51 -7.90 6.95 1.57
N PHE A 52 -7.54 6.99 0.28
CA PHE A 52 -6.85 5.90 -0.42
C PHE A 52 -5.61 6.42 -1.11
N LEU A 53 -4.46 5.79 -0.83
CA LEU A 53 -3.19 6.09 -1.48
C LEU A 53 -2.81 4.94 -2.43
N CYS A 54 -2.56 5.30 -3.69
CA CYS A 54 -2.00 4.40 -4.69
C CYS A 54 -0.83 5.08 -5.40
N CYS A 55 0.37 4.53 -5.25
CA CYS A 55 1.59 5.10 -5.85
C CYS A 55 2.09 4.32 -7.07
N GLY A 56 1.31 3.35 -7.58
CA GLY A 56 1.77 2.43 -8.61
C GLY A 56 3.07 1.74 -8.19
N ASP A 57 4.09 1.83 -9.04
CA ASP A 57 5.39 1.19 -8.84
C ASP A 57 6.45 2.18 -8.30
N LEU A 58 6.03 3.28 -7.66
CA LEU A 58 6.93 4.32 -7.12
C LEU A 58 8.05 3.70 -6.27
N THR A 59 9.29 4.14 -6.51
CA THR A 59 10.48 3.51 -5.92
C THR A 59 11.04 4.22 -4.71
N TRP A 60 11.84 3.47 -3.96
CA TRP A 60 12.30 3.72 -2.59
C TRP A 60 12.82 5.13 -2.31
N ASN A 61 13.65 5.67 -3.21
CA ASN A 61 14.23 7.01 -3.03
C ASN A 61 13.21 8.12 -3.30
N VAL A 62 12.26 7.91 -4.22
CA VAL A 62 11.21 8.90 -4.53
C VAL A 62 10.13 8.90 -3.44
N GLU A 63 9.80 7.73 -2.89
CA GLU A 63 8.98 7.61 -1.68
C GLU A 63 9.59 8.42 -0.52
N ALA A 64 10.91 8.34 -0.33
CA ALA A 64 11.60 9.11 0.69
C ALA A 64 11.65 10.62 0.40
N LYS A 65 11.88 11.02 -0.87
CA LYS A 65 11.81 12.42 -1.33
C LYS A 65 10.43 13.02 -1.03
N LEU A 66 9.36 12.25 -1.20
CA LEU A 66 7.99 12.68 -0.90
C LEU A 66 7.77 12.88 0.61
N MET A 67 8.40 12.05 1.45
CA MET A 67 8.05 11.90 2.88
C MET A 67 9.09 12.45 3.85
N THR A 68 10.10 13.19 3.37
CA THR A 68 11.18 13.75 4.20
C THR A 68 11.35 15.25 3.94
N PRO A 69 11.45 16.11 4.98
CA PRO A 69 11.41 15.79 6.42
C PRO A 69 9.98 15.71 7.01
N ASN A 70 8.95 16.07 6.26
CA ASN A 70 7.55 16.09 6.71
C ASN A 70 6.72 14.99 6.05
N ASN A 71 5.57 14.68 6.64
CA ASN A 71 4.51 13.89 6.03
C ASN A 71 3.46 14.83 5.39
N PRO A 72 3.50 15.04 4.05
CA PRO A 72 2.51 15.86 3.35
C PRO A 72 1.21 15.13 3.03
N LEU A 73 1.14 13.81 3.25
CA LEU A 73 -0.01 12.97 2.91
C LEU A 73 -0.99 12.81 4.09
N GLY A 74 -0.51 12.97 5.32
CA GLY A 74 -1.30 12.68 6.52
C GLY A 74 -1.49 11.18 6.74
N SER A 75 -2.57 10.83 7.44
CA SER A 75 -2.97 9.44 7.69
C SER A 75 -3.83 8.90 6.55
N ILE A 76 -3.65 7.63 6.23
CA ILE A 76 -4.32 6.96 5.11
C ILE A 76 -5.18 5.81 5.63
N GLU A 77 -6.41 5.67 5.15
CA GLU A 77 -7.27 4.55 5.56
C GLU A 77 -6.92 3.27 4.80
N MET A 78 -6.75 3.39 3.48
CA MET A 78 -6.36 2.26 2.63
C MET A 78 -5.13 2.58 1.78
N PHE A 79 -4.14 1.69 1.81
CA PHE A 79 -2.91 1.81 1.04
C PHE A 79 -2.78 0.67 0.02
N MET A 80 -2.65 1.01 -1.25
CA MET A 80 -2.17 0.05 -2.25
C MET A 80 -0.64 -0.04 -2.11
N VAL A 81 -0.17 -1.18 -1.60
CA VAL A 81 1.26 -1.47 -1.40
C VAL A 81 1.99 -1.23 -2.70
N THR A 82 3.05 -0.42 -2.66
CA THR A 82 3.74 0.04 -3.86
C THR A 82 4.48 -1.10 -4.54
N HIS A 83 4.47 -1.07 -5.87
CA HIS A 83 5.28 -1.97 -6.71
C HIS A 83 5.11 -3.45 -6.38
N HIS A 84 3.85 -3.88 -6.21
CA HIS A 84 3.48 -5.26 -5.84
C HIS A 84 4.06 -5.74 -4.50
N GLY A 85 4.68 -4.87 -3.72
CA GLY A 85 5.45 -5.23 -2.53
C GLY A 85 6.89 -5.69 -2.80
N LEU A 86 7.53 -5.20 -3.86
CA LEU A 86 8.97 -5.38 -4.09
C LEU A 86 9.81 -4.50 -3.13
N PRO A 87 11.03 -4.94 -2.76
CA PRO A 87 11.89 -4.26 -1.77
C PRO A 87 12.57 -2.98 -2.30
N VAL A 88 12.46 -2.72 -3.61
CA VAL A 88 12.88 -1.44 -4.23
C VAL A 88 11.85 -0.32 -4.03
N SER A 89 10.81 -0.58 -3.23
CA SER A 89 9.71 0.32 -2.85
C SER A 89 9.28 0.02 -1.40
N ASN A 90 8.20 0.62 -0.92
CA ASN A 90 7.63 0.43 0.41
C ASN A 90 8.57 0.91 1.53
N ASN A 91 9.21 2.05 1.32
CA ASN A 91 10.12 2.67 2.27
C ASN A 91 9.44 2.85 3.64
N PRO A 92 10.07 2.46 4.77
CA PRO A 92 9.52 2.68 6.11
C PRO A 92 9.12 4.14 6.37
N VAL A 93 9.83 5.10 5.78
CA VAL A 93 9.50 6.53 5.93
C VAL A 93 8.15 6.91 5.30
N LEU A 94 7.69 6.16 4.29
CA LEU A 94 6.35 6.29 3.73
C LEU A 94 5.36 5.44 4.53
N VAL A 95 5.60 4.13 4.58
CA VAL A 95 4.62 3.14 5.07
C VAL A 95 4.24 3.38 6.53
N LYS A 96 5.22 3.70 7.39
CA LYS A 96 4.96 3.95 8.81
C LYS A 96 4.34 5.33 9.05
N ALA A 97 4.68 6.32 8.21
CA ALA A 97 4.21 7.70 8.38
C ALA A 97 2.76 7.90 7.95
N ILE A 98 2.31 7.18 6.91
CA ILE A 98 0.91 7.22 6.47
C ILE A 98 -0.01 6.37 7.34
N GLU A 99 0.57 5.51 8.18
CA GLU A 99 -0.12 4.75 9.23
C GLU A 99 -1.45 4.11 8.72
N PRO A 100 -1.39 3.19 7.73
CA PRO A 100 -2.58 2.66 7.10
C PRO A 100 -3.41 1.78 8.04
N HIS A 101 -4.74 1.80 7.90
CA HIS A 101 -5.64 0.85 8.57
C HIS A 101 -5.73 -0.46 7.79
N VAL A 102 -5.85 -0.36 6.47
CA VAL A 102 -5.84 -1.50 5.57
C VAL A 102 -4.79 -1.30 4.50
N ALA A 103 -4.05 -2.36 4.18
CA ALA A 103 -3.16 -2.39 3.03
C ALA A 103 -3.56 -3.52 2.08
N VAL A 104 -3.45 -3.27 0.78
CA VAL A 104 -3.73 -4.24 -0.28
C VAL A 104 -2.51 -4.37 -1.16
N MET A 105 -2.02 -5.60 -1.33
CA MET A 105 -0.84 -5.91 -2.11
C MET A 105 -1.21 -6.67 -3.38
N CYS A 106 -1.08 -6.01 -4.53
CA CYS A 106 -1.37 -6.58 -5.84
C CYS A 106 -0.22 -7.45 -6.38
N ASN A 107 0.31 -8.35 -5.55
CA ASN A 107 1.40 -9.26 -5.93
C ASN A 107 0.91 -10.43 -6.80
N GLY A 108 1.83 -10.99 -7.57
CA GLY A 108 1.66 -12.30 -8.20
C GLY A 108 2.28 -13.42 -7.35
N PRO A 109 2.15 -14.68 -7.77
CA PRO A 109 2.71 -15.81 -7.01
C PRO A 109 4.23 -15.75 -6.86
N THR A 110 4.93 -15.14 -7.81
CA THR A 110 6.40 -14.99 -7.82
C THR A 110 6.89 -13.54 -7.95
N LYS A 111 6.00 -12.57 -8.25
CA LYS A 111 6.33 -11.14 -8.34
C LYS A 111 5.76 -10.38 -7.15
N GLY A 112 6.61 -9.73 -6.36
CA GLY A 112 6.17 -8.95 -5.21
C GLY A 112 5.94 -9.80 -3.97
N GLY A 113 5.19 -9.31 -2.98
CA GLY A 113 4.92 -10.07 -1.76
C GLY A 113 6.16 -10.40 -0.93
N HIS A 114 7.23 -9.61 -1.02
CA HIS A 114 8.53 -9.97 -0.42
C HIS A 114 8.51 -9.82 1.11
N ALA A 115 9.26 -10.70 1.80
CA ALA A 115 9.29 -10.77 3.26
C ALA A 115 9.71 -9.45 3.93
N ASP A 116 10.60 -8.67 3.32
CA ASP A 116 10.99 -7.36 3.86
C ASP A 116 9.85 -6.35 3.82
N THR A 117 9.08 -6.30 2.72
CA THR A 117 7.89 -5.46 2.62
C THR A 117 6.84 -5.88 3.65
N GLN A 118 6.60 -7.18 3.79
CA GLN A 118 5.68 -7.74 4.80
C GLN A 118 6.11 -7.33 6.21
N ARG A 119 7.41 -7.38 6.50
CA ARG A 119 7.97 -6.97 7.79
C ARG A 119 7.75 -5.49 8.05
N THR A 120 7.99 -4.62 7.07
CA THR A 120 7.75 -3.17 7.19
C THR A 120 6.27 -2.87 7.45
N LEU A 121 5.36 -3.51 6.70
CA LEU A 121 3.91 -3.33 6.89
C LEU A 121 3.46 -3.78 8.28
N ARG A 122 3.95 -4.93 8.77
CA ARG A 122 3.66 -5.43 10.13
C ARG A 122 4.16 -4.53 11.27
N GLN A 123 5.04 -3.56 10.99
CA GLN A 123 5.46 -2.57 11.99
C GLN A 123 4.47 -1.40 12.14
N VAL A 124 3.50 -1.27 11.23
CA VAL A 124 2.44 -0.27 11.32
C VAL A 124 1.46 -0.68 12.41
N LYS A 125 1.40 0.11 13.50
CA LYS A 125 0.57 -0.21 14.67
C LYS A 125 -0.92 -0.16 14.40
N SER A 126 -1.35 0.69 13.49
CA SER A 126 -2.75 0.87 13.11
C SER A 126 -3.25 -0.16 12.10
N LEU A 127 -2.38 -1.02 11.57
CA LEU A 127 -2.73 -1.92 10.48
C LEU A 127 -3.61 -3.05 11.01
N GLU A 128 -4.90 -3.01 10.66
CA GLU A 128 -5.90 -4.01 11.06
C GLU A 128 -5.94 -5.21 10.11
N ALA A 129 -5.62 -4.99 8.83
CA ALA A 129 -5.59 -6.03 7.81
C ALA A 129 -4.59 -5.71 6.69
N LEU A 130 -3.84 -6.73 6.29
CA LEU A 130 -3.01 -6.72 5.09
C LEU A 130 -3.54 -7.79 4.16
N TYR A 131 -4.06 -7.38 3.00
CA TYR A 131 -4.56 -8.27 1.97
C TYR A 131 -3.50 -8.52 0.90
N GLN A 132 -3.41 -9.74 0.40
CA GLN A 132 -2.58 -10.13 -0.72
C GLN A 132 -3.43 -10.66 -1.87
N LEU A 133 -3.13 -10.23 -3.08
CA LEU A 133 -3.82 -10.74 -4.25
C LEU A 133 -3.45 -12.20 -4.52
N HIS A 134 -2.18 -12.57 -4.36
CA HIS A 134 -1.72 -13.95 -4.50
C HIS A 134 -0.85 -14.39 -3.32
N ARG A 135 -0.87 -15.69 -3.02
CA ARG A 135 0.13 -16.31 -2.15
C ARG A 135 1.49 -16.21 -2.84
N ASN A 136 2.51 -15.70 -2.15
CA ASN A 136 3.88 -15.82 -2.65
C ASN A 136 4.37 -17.27 -2.43
N VAL A 137 4.72 -17.97 -3.51
CA VAL A 137 5.07 -19.40 -3.46
C VAL A 137 6.47 -19.66 -2.91
N GLU A 138 7.34 -18.65 -2.91
CA GLU A 138 8.70 -18.71 -2.39
C GLU A 138 8.76 -18.44 -0.87
N LEU A 139 7.69 -17.87 -0.30
CA LEU A 139 7.60 -17.59 1.13
C LEU A 139 6.87 -18.69 1.89
N LYS A 140 7.31 -18.89 3.14
CA LYS A 140 6.58 -19.70 4.10
C LYS A 140 5.27 -19.00 4.51
N PRO A 141 4.25 -19.74 4.98
CA PRO A 141 2.99 -19.15 5.44
C PRO A 141 3.18 -18.04 6.49
N GLU A 142 4.07 -18.24 7.46
CA GLU A 142 4.36 -17.28 8.54
C GLU A 142 5.04 -15.99 8.04
N ASP A 143 5.72 -16.04 6.89
CA ASP A 143 6.43 -14.89 6.32
C ASP A 143 5.52 -13.98 5.49
N GLN A 144 4.24 -14.35 5.29
CA GLN A 144 3.27 -13.59 4.51
C GLN A 144 1.93 -13.41 5.25
N THR A 145 0.92 -12.82 4.62
CA THR A 145 -0.36 -12.58 5.28
C THR A 145 -1.03 -13.91 5.65
N PRO A 146 -1.81 -13.95 6.75
CA PRO A 146 -2.67 -15.08 7.04
C PRO A 146 -3.52 -15.46 5.83
N VAL A 147 -3.79 -16.75 5.67
CA VAL A 147 -4.41 -17.34 4.47
C VAL A 147 -5.78 -16.74 4.16
N GLU A 148 -6.53 -16.35 5.19
CA GLU A 148 -7.83 -15.70 5.09
C GLU A 148 -7.78 -14.27 4.49
N PHE A 149 -6.59 -13.69 4.35
CA PHE A 149 -6.37 -12.40 3.68
C PHE A 149 -5.69 -12.53 2.31
N ILE A 150 -5.57 -13.75 1.78
CA ILE A 150 -5.01 -14.00 0.45
C ILE A 150 -6.13 -14.39 -0.52
N ALA A 151 -6.28 -13.66 -1.62
CA ALA A 151 -7.36 -13.91 -2.57
C ALA A 151 -7.14 -15.18 -3.43
N ASN A 152 -5.90 -15.42 -3.87
CA ASN A 152 -5.56 -16.54 -4.74
C ASN A 152 -4.43 -17.37 -4.11
N LEU A 153 -4.69 -18.64 -3.81
CA LEU A 153 -3.75 -19.52 -3.11
C LEU A 153 -2.98 -20.43 -4.07
N GLU A 154 -3.56 -20.68 -5.23
CA GLU A 154 -3.05 -21.55 -6.27
C GLU A 154 -1.88 -20.91 -7.03
N PRO A 155 -0.97 -21.73 -7.59
CA PRO A 155 -0.01 -21.25 -8.58
C PRO A 155 -0.71 -20.67 -9.82
N THR A 156 0.00 -19.84 -10.59
CA THR A 156 -0.56 -19.10 -11.76
C THR A 156 -1.32 -19.99 -12.75
N ALA A 157 -0.86 -21.22 -13.00
CA ALA A 157 -1.47 -22.12 -13.98
C ALA A 157 -2.88 -22.60 -13.57
N GLU A 158 -3.19 -22.57 -12.28
CA GLU A 158 -4.46 -23.06 -11.69
C GLU A 158 -5.28 -21.92 -11.09
N CYS A 159 -4.76 -20.69 -11.12
CA CYS A 159 -5.39 -19.50 -10.54
C CYS A 159 -6.66 -19.12 -11.31
N LYS A 160 -7.79 -19.09 -10.62
CA LYS A 160 -9.09 -18.66 -11.17
C LYS A 160 -9.25 -17.14 -11.25
N GLY A 161 -8.41 -16.40 -10.52
CA GLY A 161 -8.39 -14.94 -10.55
C GLY A 161 -9.46 -14.28 -9.67
N GLU A 162 -9.50 -14.63 -8.39
CA GLU A 162 -10.31 -13.92 -7.40
C GLU A 162 -9.79 -12.48 -7.22
N PHE A 163 -10.73 -11.54 -7.05
CA PHE A 163 -10.41 -10.13 -6.82
C PHE A 163 -10.44 -9.77 -5.33
N ILE A 164 -9.83 -8.64 -5.00
CA ILE A 164 -10.06 -7.94 -3.73
C ILE A 164 -10.85 -6.67 -4.05
N LYS A 165 -12.01 -6.51 -3.42
CA LYS A 165 -12.91 -5.38 -3.64
C LYS A 165 -13.06 -4.58 -2.36
N ALA A 166 -12.79 -3.28 -2.44
CA ALA A 166 -13.16 -2.31 -1.42
C ALA A 166 -14.51 -1.66 -1.78
N SER A 167 -15.43 -1.56 -0.82
CA SER A 167 -16.69 -0.83 -0.97
C SER A 167 -16.80 0.22 0.13
N ILE A 168 -16.94 1.49 -0.25
CA ILE A 168 -16.92 2.61 0.69
C ILE A 168 -18.36 3.11 0.87
N ALA A 169 -18.81 3.23 2.12
CA ALA A 169 -20.15 3.74 2.43
C ALA A 169 -20.27 5.23 2.04
N PRO A 170 -21.47 5.73 1.74
CA PRO A 170 -21.68 7.16 1.51
C PRO A 170 -21.09 8.00 2.65
N GLY A 171 -20.29 9.03 2.31
CA GLY A 171 -19.60 9.87 3.28
C GLY A 171 -18.29 9.29 3.83
N GLY A 172 -17.96 8.03 3.53
CA GLY A 172 -16.66 7.43 3.84
C GLY A 172 -16.41 7.16 5.32
N GLU A 173 -17.45 7.13 6.16
CA GLU A 173 -17.36 6.80 7.59
C GLU A 173 -16.97 5.32 7.83
N THR A 174 -17.39 4.44 6.92
CA THR A 174 -17.08 3.01 6.96
C THR A 174 -16.76 2.51 5.56
N TYR A 175 -16.00 1.42 5.51
CA TYR A 175 -15.69 0.72 4.26
C TYR A 175 -15.52 -0.77 4.53
N SER A 176 -15.82 -1.60 3.54
CA SER A 176 -15.60 -3.03 3.60
C SER A 176 -14.55 -3.49 2.59
N VAL A 177 -13.89 -4.61 2.90
CA VAL A 177 -13.02 -5.34 1.97
C VAL A 177 -13.52 -6.77 1.83
N GLN A 178 -13.68 -7.21 0.59
CA GLN A 178 -14.22 -8.51 0.21
C GLN A 178 -13.24 -9.23 -0.72
N ILE A 179 -13.01 -10.51 -0.49
CA ILE A 179 -12.27 -11.40 -1.41
C ILE A 179 -13.29 -12.18 -2.25
N GLY A 180 -13.14 -12.12 -3.57
CA GLY A 180 -14.01 -12.81 -4.52
C GLY A 180 -15.45 -12.31 -4.53
N SER A 181 -16.29 -12.93 -5.36
CA SER A 181 -17.71 -12.58 -5.46
C SER A 181 -18.51 -13.03 -4.23
N ASP A 182 -18.10 -14.14 -3.64
CA ASP A 182 -18.89 -14.87 -2.63
C ASP A 182 -18.29 -14.76 -1.22
N GLY A 183 -17.14 -14.10 -1.05
CA GLY A 183 -16.53 -13.90 0.27
C GLY A 183 -17.31 -12.92 1.12
N ASP A 184 -17.27 -13.09 2.44
CA ASP A 184 -17.93 -12.19 3.37
C ASP A 184 -17.17 -10.84 3.45
N PRO A 185 -17.83 -9.69 3.22
CA PRO A 185 -17.18 -8.39 3.36
C PRO A 185 -16.80 -8.11 4.82
N ARG A 186 -15.51 -7.89 5.08
CA ARG A 186 -15.02 -7.43 6.39
C ARG A 186 -15.18 -5.92 6.49
N GLN A 187 -15.86 -5.43 7.52
CA GLN A 187 -16.11 -4.01 7.75
C GLN A 187 -14.99 -3.34 8.57
N PHE A 188 -14.70 -2.09 8.23
CA PHE A 188 -13.74 -1.20 8.88
C PHE A 188 -14.37 0.17 9.11
N HIS A 189 -13.89 0.89 10.12
CA HIS A 189 -14.29 2.26 10.42
C HIS A 189 -13.17 3.21 10.05
N THR A 190 -13.53 4.29 9.36
CA THR A 190 -12.60 5.37 9.05
C THR A 190 -12.32 6.20 10.31
N ARG A 191 -11.08 6.64 10.48
CA ARG A 191 -10.65 7.53 11.58
C ARG A 191 -11.16 8.96 11.49
#